data_AF-A0A353RYB2-F1
#
_entry.id   AF-A0A353RYB2-F1
#
_cell.length_a   1.000
_cell.length_b   1.000
_cell.length_c   1.000
_cell.angle_alpha   90.00
_cell.angle_beta   90.00
_cell.angle_gamma   90.00
#
_symmetry.space_group_name_H-M   'P 1'
#
loop_
_entity.id
_entity.type
_entity.pdbx_description
1 polymer ?
#
loop_
_entity_poly.entity_id
_entity_poly.type
_entity_poly.pdbx_seq_one_letter_code
_entity_poly.pdbx_strand_id
1 'polypeptide(L)'
;MHLLSIPPLIMSAITFYTAAYYGIVFFKSKSNPINLTFSLMCFAIGLYDIFCVGNYNSTSSIQGYEWQRMQIFSISLVGIGLWWFICSYTRINNRIANVFVSIYFSVCALVEFFDRSDLTWKIDQPLVKTFEIFGFSITYNEVAQG
;
A
#
# COMPACT_ATOMS: atom_id res chain seq x y z
N MET A 1 10.88 6.51 17.33
CA MET A 1 10.71 6.20 15.89
C MET A 1 11.92 5.41 15.44
N HIS A 2 11.68 4.28 14.80
CA HIS A 2 12.75 3.43 14.28
C HIS A 2 13.45 4.12 13.10
N LEU A 3 14.77 3.97 12.97
CA LEU A 3 15.54 4.57 11.87
C LEU A 3 15.00 4.15 10.49
N LEU A 4 14.55 2.91 10.38
CA LEU A 4 13.93 2.34 9.18
C LEU A 4 12.59 2.99 8.79
N SER A 5 11.91 3.66 9.72
CA SER A 5 10.65 4.33 9.44
C SER A 5 10.83 5.69 8.76
N ILE A 6 12.04 6.26 8.77
CA ILE A 6 12.27 7.60 8.21
C ILE A 6 12.09 7.63 6.68
N PRO A 7 12.71 6.72 5.90
CA PRO A 7 12.51 6.70 4.45
C PRO A 7 11.03 6.56 4.02
N PRO A 8 10.24 5.57 4.49
CA PRO A 8 8.84 5.47 4.10
C PRO A 8 8.01 6.66 4.60
N LEU A 9 8.35 7.27 5.74
CA LEU A 9 7.65 8.48 6.18
C LEU A 9 7.87 9.65 5.19
N ILE A 10 9.10 9.86 4.72
CA ILE A 10 9.42 10.86 3.70
C ILE A 10 8.68 10.55 2.40
N MET A 11 8.70 9.29 1.96
CA MET A 11 8.01 8.85 0.74
C MET A 11 6.50 9.08 0.85
N SER A 12 5.88 8.77 2.00
CA SER A 12 4.46 9.02 2.23
C SER A 12 4.11 10.51 2.07
N ALA A 13 4.94 11.41 2.60
CA ALA A 13 4.71 12.85 2.47
C ALA A 13 4.77 13.31 1.00
N ILE A 14 5.76 12.82 0.24
CA ILE A 14 5.94 13.13 -1.18
C ILE A 14 4.77 12.58 -2.00
N THR A 15 4.36 11.33 -1.75
CA THR A 15 3.29 10.67 -2.51
C THR A 15 1.92 11.27 -2.20
N PHE A 16 1.62 11.60 -0.93
CA PHE A 16 0.40 12.34 -0.59
C PHE A 16 0.38 13.76 -1.15
N TYR A 17 1.50 14.49 -1.09
CA TYR A 17 1.61 15.80 -1.74
C TYR A 17 1.30 15.69 -3.24
N THR A 18 1.89 14.70 -3.91
CA THR A 18 1.67 14.45 -5.33
C THR A 18 0.21 14.08 -5.61
N ALA A 19 -0.38 13.22 -4.80
CA ALA A 19 -1.79 12.85 -4.90
C ALA A 19 -2.71 14.07 -4.78
N ALA A 20 -2.49 14.92 -3.77
CA ALA A 20 -3.26 16.14 -3.56
C ALA A 20 -3.10 17.12 -4.73
N TYR A 21 -1.87 17.36 -5.19
CA TYR A 21 -1.59 18.27 -6.29
C TYR A 21 -2.33 17.85 -7.58
N TYR A 22 -2.14 16.60 -8.02
CA TYR A 22 -2.79 16.11 -9.25
C TYR A 22 -4.31 15.97 -9.10
N GLY A 23 -4.80 15.68 -7.89
CA GLY A 23 -6.23 15.70 -7.58
C GLY A 23 -6.83 17.08 -7.74
N ILE A 24 -6.20 18.12 -7.18
CA ILE A 24 -6.64 19.51 -7.31
C ILE A 24 -6.61 19.95 -8.79
N VAL A 25 -5.55 19.62 -9.53
CA VAL A 25 -5.45 19.93 -10.96
C VAL A 25 -6.58 19.27 -11.75
N PHE A 26 -6.90 18.00 -11.44
CA PHE A 26 -8.02 17.31 -12.06
C PHE A 26 -9.36 18.01 -11.76
N PHE A 27 -9.64 18.39 -10.51
CA PHE A 27 -10.91 19.05 -10.18
C PHE A 27 -11.05 20.44 -10.81
N LYS A 28 -9.94 21.20 -10.94
CA LYS A 28 -9.96 22.55 -11.53
C LYS A 28 -10.14 22.54 -13.05
N SER A 29 -9.49 21.62 -13.74
CA SER A 29 -9.47 21.61 -15.21
C SER A 29 -10.43 20.58 -15.81
N LYS A 30 -10.78 19.52 -15.07
CA LYS A 30 -11.51 18.30 -15.53
C LYS A 30 -11.00 17.71 -16.86
N SER A 31 -9.82 18.12 -17.31
CA SER A 31 -9.45 17.99 -18.72
C SER A 31 -8.70 16.70 -19.04
N ASN A 32 -8.19 15.96 -18.05
CA ASN A 32 -7.42 14.75 -18.30
C ASN A 32 -7.63 13.65 -17.22
N PRO A 33 -8.22 12.50 -17.57
CA PRO A 33 -8.42 11.38 -16.64
C PRO A 33 -7.10 10.79 -16.10
N ILE A 34 -5.97 11.02 -16.78
CA ILE A 34 -4.63 10.61 -16.32
C ILE A 34 -4.32 11.25 -14.96
N ASN A 35 -4.70 12.52 -14.74
CA ASN A 35 -4.41 13.21 -13.48
C ASN A 35 -5.18 12.59 -12.31
N LEU A 36 -6.41 12.14 -12.54
CA LEU A 36 -7.21 11.48 -11.49
C LEU A 36 -6.65 10.10 -11.15
N THR A 37 -6.37 9.27 -12.16
CA THR A 37 -5.89 7.91 -11.94
C THR A 37 -4.49 7.91 -11.33
N PHE A 38 -3.62 8.84 -11.75
CA PHE A 38 -2.32 9.06 -11.12
C PHE A 38 -2.45 9.52 -9.66
N SER A 39 -3.34 10.49 -9.39
CA SER A 39 -3.61 10.97 -8.03
C SER A 39 -4.07 9.85 -7.09
N LEU A 40 -5.01 9.01 -7.53
CA LEU A 40 -5.50 7.86 -6.76
C LEU A 40 -4.41 6.81 -6.52
N MET A 41 -3.58 6.54 -7.52
CA MET A 41 -2.44 5.63 -7.37
C MET A 41 -1.44 6.17 -6.32
N CYS A 42 -1.05 7.45 -6.43
CA CYS A 42 -0.15 8.08 -5.46
C CYS A 42 -0.74 8.08 -4.04
N PHE A 43 -2.05 8.28 -3.90
CA PHE A 43 -2.71 8.20 -2.60
C PHE A 43 -2.62 6.80 -1.98
N ALA A 44 -2.86 5.76 -2.79
CA ALA A 44 -2.73 4.38 -2.32
C ALA A 44 -1.28 4.02 -1.94
N ILE A 45 -0.29 4.51 -2.69
CA ILE A 45 1.14 4.36 -2.33
C ILE A 45 1.45 5.07 -1.01
N GLY A 46 0.93 6.29 -0.80
CA GLY A 46 1.12 7.00 0.47
C GLY A 46 0.53 6.25 1.67
N LEU A 47 -0.61 5.58 1.51
CA LEU A 47 -1.17 4.70 2.54
C LEU A 47 -0.25 3.52 2.83
N TYR A 48 0.26 2.86 1.78
CA TYR A 48 1.22 1.78 1.92
C TYR A 48 2.46 2.22 2.71
N ASP A 49 3.02 3.38 2.37
CA ASP A 49 4.18 3.95 3.06
C ASP A 49 3.89 4.22 4.56
N ILE A 50 2.70 4.74 4.90
CA ILE A 50 2.27 4.90 6.30
C ILE A 50 2.19 3.54 7.01
N PHE A 51 1.65 2.51 6.36
CA PHE A 51 1.55 1.18 6.96
C PHE A 51 2.92 0.53 7.14
N CYS A 52 3.89 0.81 6.27
CA CYS A 52 5.29 0.47 6.47
C CYS A 52 5.89 1.19 7.70
N VAL A 53 5.63 2.50 7.86
CA VAL A 53 6.04 3.25 9.07
C VAL A 53 5.47 2.60 10.33
N GLY A 54 4.19 2.25 10.32
CA GLY A 54 3.52 1.56 11.42
C GLY A 54 4.21 0.23 11.76
N ASN A 55 4.50 -0.58 10.74
CA ASN A 55 5.13 -1.89 10.91
C ASN A 55 6.56 -1.78 11.47
N TYR A 56 7.37 -0.85 10.96
CA TYR A 56 8.72 -0.63 11.47
C TYR A 56 8.77 -0.09 12.90
N ASN A 57 7.69 0.50 13.40
CA ASN A 57 7.56 0.91 14.80
C ASN A 57 6.79 -0.09 15.65
N SER A 58 6.44 -1.27 15.11
CA SER A 58 5.70 -2.28 15.86
C SER A 58 6.57 -2.86 16.99
N THR A 59 5.99 -2.99 18.18
CA THR A 59 6.68 -3.55 19.35
C THR A 59 6.35 -5.02 19.60
N SER A 60 5.43 -5.60 18.81
CA SER A 60 5.00 -7.00 18.92
C SER A 60 4.57 -7.56 17.57
N SER A 61 4.63 -8.88 17.41
CA SER A 61 4.19 -9.57 16.19
C SER A 61 2.70 -9.39 15.90
N ILE A 62 1.87 -9.27 16.94
CA ILE A 62 0.43 -8.99 16.79
C ILE A 62 0.20 -7.60 16.18
N GLN A 63 0.97 -6.60 16.63
CA GLN A 63 0.89 -5.27 16.05
C GLN A 63 1.45 -5.26 14.61
N GLY A 64 2.55 -5.99 14.37
CA GLY A 64 3.12 -6.15 13.04
C GLY A 64 2.14 -6.79 12.04
N TYR A 65 1.42 -7.83 12.47
CA TYR A 65 0.35 -8.48 11.70
C TYR A 65 -0.70 -7.50 11.17
N GLU A 66 -1.22 -6.60 12.01
CA GLU A 66 -2.22 -5.62 11.58
C GLU A 66 -1.65 -4.67 10.52
N TRP A 67 -0.40 -4.22 10.69
CA TRP A 67 0.26 -3.36 9.71
C TRP A 67 0.58 -4.09 8.40
N GLN A 68 1.01 -5.34 8.45
CA GLN A 68 1.27 -6.17 7.27
C GLN A 68 0.00 -6.40 6.44
N ARG A 69 -1.14 -6.61 7.10
CA ARG A 69 -2.44 -6.71 6.42
C ARG A 69 -2.84 -5.42 5.74
N MET A 70 -2.68 -4.29 6.43
CA MET A 70 -2.97 -2.97 5.84
C MET A 70 -2.02 -2.65 4.67
N GLN A 71 -0.78 -3.14 4.70
CA GLN A 71 0.15 -3.08 3.56
C GLN A 71 -0.38 -3.85 2.34
N ILE A 72 -0.81 -5.11 2.47
CA ILE A 72 -1.37 -5.86 1.32
C ILE A 72 -2.68 -5.24 0.83
N PHE A 73 -3.52 -4.76 1.75
CA PHE A 73 -4.72 -4.00 1.42
C PHE A 73 -4.40 -2.78 0.54
N SER A 74 -3.46 -1.93 0.96
CA SER A 74 -3.05 -0.76 0.18
C SER A 74 -2.37 -1.12 -1.13
N ILE A 75 -1.55 -2.18 -1.20
CA ILE A 75 -0.99 -2.70 -2.45
C ILE A 75 -2.10 -3.09 -3.43
N SER A 76 -3.19 -3.67 -2.96
CA SER A 76 -4.33 -4.01 -3.81
C SER A 76 -4.96 -2.75 -4.41
N LEU A 77 -5.08 -1.67 -3.63
CA LEU A 77 -5.52 -0.36 -4.13
C LEU A 77 -4.53 0.23 -5.13
N VAL A 78 -3.22 0.07 -4.91
CA VAL A 78 -2.18 0.47 -5.87
C VAL A 78 -2.35 -0.30 -7.18
N GLY A 79 -2.62 -1.61 -7.14
CA GLY A 79 -2.88 -2.43 -8.32
C GLY A 79 -4.04 -1.89 -9.17
N ILE A 80 -5.15 -1.49 -8.52
CA ILE A 80 -6.28 -0.83 -9.19
C ILE A 80 -5.81 0.51 -9.80
N GLY A 81 -5.21 1.38 -8.99
CA GLY A 81 -4.77 2.72 -9.42
C GLY A 81 -3.80 2.66 -10.60
N LEU A 82 -2.82 1.76 -10.54
CA LEU A 82 -1.81 1.55 -11.58
C LEU A 82 -2.45 1.06 -12.88
N TRP A 83 -3.36 0.08 -12.81
CA TRP A 83 -4.06 -0.40 -14.01
C TRP A 83 -4.82 0.72 -14.71
N TRP A 84 -5.63 1.47 -13.94
CA TRP A 84 -6.39 2.60 -14.48
C TRP A 84 -5.51 3.72 -15.00
N PHE A 85 -4.36 3.96 -14.37
CA PHE A 85 -3.36 4.90 -14.86
C PHE A 85 -2.78 4.45 -16.20
N ILE A 86 -2.38 3.19 -16.34
CA ILE A 86 -1.86 2.63 -17.59
C ILE A 86 -2.91 2.73 -18.70
N CYS A 87 -4.16 2.35 -18.45
CA CYS A 87 -5.24 2.48 -19.43
C CYS A 87 -5.46 3.94 -19.85
N SER A 88 -5.42 4.87 -18.90
CA SER A 88 -5.58 6.31 -19.18
C SER A 88 -4.40 6.86 -19.99
N TYR A 89 -3.18 6.44 -19.65
CA TYR A 89 -1.95 6.91 -20.28
C TYR A 89 -1.78 6.37 -21.71
N THR A 90 -2.00 5.07 -21.89
CA THR A 90 -1.87 4.39 -23.19
C THR A 90 -3.10 4.54 -24.08
N ARG A 91 -4.22 5.05 -23.53
CA ARG A 91 -5.54 5.12 -24.18
C ARG A 91 -6.12 3.75 -24.57
N ILE A 92 -5.59 2.67 -24.00
CA ILE A 92 -6.16 1.32 -24.15
C ILE A 92 -7.42 1.24 -23.30
N ASN A 93 -8.57 0.99 -23.94
CA ASN A 93 -9.85 0.89 -23.25
C ASN A 93 -10.51 -0.46 -23.53
N ASN A 94 -10.09 -1.50 -22.80
CA ASN A 94 -10.77 -2.79 -22.78
C ASN A 94 -11.63 -2.89 -21.52
N ARG A 95 -12.95 -2.74 -21.70
CA ARG A 95 -13.91 -2.73 -20.59
C ARG A 95 -13.89 -4.02 -19.78
N ILE A 96 -13.73 -5.17 -20.44
CA ILE A 96 -13.71 -6.48 -19.76
C ILE A 96 -12.46 -6.57 -18.87
N ALA A 97 -11.30 -6.23 -19.42
CA ALA A 97 -10.05 -6.24 -18.64
C ALA A 97 -10.10 -5.25 -17.47
N ASN A 98 -10.63 -4.03 -17.70
CA ASN A 98 -10.76 -3.01 -16.65
C ASN A 98 -11.65 -3.48 -15.49
N VAL A 99 -12.78 -4.11 -15.81
CA VAL A 99 -13.69 -4.66 -14.80
C VAL A 99 -13.03 -5.84 -14.09
N PHE A 100 -12.45 -6.78 -14.83
CA PHE A 100 -11.81 -7.97 -14.26
C PHE A 100 -10.69 -7.61 -13.29
N VAL A 101 -9.75 -6.75 -13.70
CA VAL A 101 -8.63 -6.31 -12.86
C VAL A 101 -9.12 -5.55 -11.63
N SER A 102 -10.11 -4.65 -11.80
CA SER A 102 -10.67 -3.91 -10.67
C SER A 102 -11.37 -4.84 -9.67
N ILE A 103 -12.16 -5.81 -10.15
CA ILE A 103 -12.83 -6.80 -9.29
C ILE A 103 -11.80 -7.65 -8.57
N TYR A 104 -10.81 -8.19 -9.28
CA TYR A 104 -9.77 -9.03 -8.70
C TYR A 104 -9.06 -8.33 -7.53
N PHE A 105 -8.51 -7.13 -7.75
CA PHE A 105 -7.84 -6.40 -6.68
C PHE A 105 -8.79 -5.89 -5.60
N SER A 106 -10.06 -5.60 -5.92
CA SER A 106 -11.06 -5.26 -4.90
C SER A 106 -11.35 -6.45 -4.00
N VAL A 107 -11.46 -7.66 -4.56
CA VAL A 107 -11.61 -8.89 -3.78
C VAL A 107 -10.39 -9.12 -2.90
N CYS A 108 -9.16 -8.98 -3.43
CA CYS A 108 -7.95 -9.07 -2.62
C CYS A 108 -7.95 -8.05 -1.45
N ALA A 109 -8.30 -6.79 -1.72
CA ALA A 109 -8.41 -5.77 -0.68
C ALA A 109 -9.45 -6.14 0.38
N LEU A 110 -10.63 -6.64 -0.04
CA LEU A 110 -11.67 -7.06 0.89
C LEU A 110 -11.26 -8.26 1.73
N VAL A 111 -10.58 -9.25 1.13
CA VAL A 111 -10.01 -10.40 1.86
C VAL A 111 -9.03 -9.89 2.91
N GLU A 112 -8.06 -9.05 2.56
CA GLU A 112 -7.11 -8.52 3.56
C GLU A 112 -7.77 -7.67 4.64
N PHE A 113 -8.86 -6.97 4.34
CA PHE A 113 -9.56 -6.15 5.31
C PHE A 113 -10.38 -6.99 6.31
N PHE A 114 -11.09 -8.01 5.82
CA PHE A 114 -12.01 -8.81 6.61
C PHE A 114 -11.43 -10.10 7.15
N ASP A 115 -10.56 -10.76 6.39
CA ASP A 115 -10.00 -12.05 6.77
C ASP A 115 -9.08 -11.90 7.98
N ARG A 116 -9.34 -12.72 8.99
CA ARG A 116 -8.54 -12.89 10.21
C ARG A 116 -8.09 -14.33 10.36
N SER A 117 -8.35 -15.17 9.36
CA SER A 117 -7.90 -16.55 9.34
C SER A 117 -6.42 -16.65 8.98
N ASP A 118 -5.89 -17.86 9.04
CA ASP A 118 -4.52 -18.17 8.65
C ASP A 118 -4.30 -18.24 7.12
N LEU A 119 -5.24 -17.75 6.32
CA LEU A 119 -5.17 -17.82 4.85
C LEU A 119 -4.04 -16.97 4.28
N THR A 120 -3.92 -15.71 4.71
CA THR A 120 -2.82 -14.82 4.27
C THR A 120 -1.68 -14.77 5.30
N TRP A 121 -2.01 -14.80 6.59
CA TRP A 121 -1.04 -14.58 7.67
C TRP A 121 -1.31 -15.51 8.84
N LYS A 122 -0.25 -16.20 9.32
CA LYS A 122 -0.32 -17.10 10.47
C LYS A 122 0.02 -16.34 11.74
N ILE A 123 -1.00 -15.89 12.47
CA ILE A 123 -0.82 -15.08 13.69
C ILE A 123 0.00 -15.84 14.75
N ASP A 124 -0.21 -17.15 14.83
CA ASP A 124 0.44 -18.03 15.79
C ASP A 124 1.90 -18.37 15.43
N GLN A 125 2.39 -17.91 14.27
CA GLN A 125 3.76 -18.15 13.81
C GLN A 125 4.53 -16.82 13.68
N PRO A 126 5.06 -16.27 14.80
CA PRO A 126 5.86 -15.05 14.75
C PRO A 126 7.18 -15.31 14.03
N LEU A 127 7.54 -14.40 13.11
CA LEU A 127 8.78 -14.45 12.33
C LEU A 127 9.62 -13.21 12.65
N VAL A 128 9.99 -13.04 13.92
CA VAL A 128 10.77 -11.88 14.36
C VAL A 128 12.16 -11.95 13.73
N LYS A 129 12.52 -10.94 12.95
CA LYS A 129 13.85 -10.82 12.33
C LYS A 129 14.67 -9.77 13.05
N THR A 130 15.92 -10.09 13.34
CA THR A 130 16.87 -9.15 13.91
C THR A 130 18.00 -8.92 12.92
N PHE A 131 18.33 -7.65 12.68
CA PHE A 131 19.38 -7.25 11.75
C PHE A 131 20.29 -6.24 12.43
N GLU A 132 21.58 -6.31 12.16
CA GLU A 132 22.52 -5.26 12.54
C GLU A 132 22.84 -4.41 11.32
N ILE A 133 22.54 -3.11 11.40
CA ILE A 133 22.79 -2.16 10.33
C ILE A 133 23.54 -0.97 10.94
N PHE A 134 24.74 -0.68 10.44
CA PHE A 134 25.61 0.39 10.95
C PHE A 134 25.83 0.36 12.48
N GLY A 135 25.90 -0.85 13.07
CA GLY A 135 26.09 -1.04 14.52
C GLY A 135 24.81 -0.86 15.36
N PHE A 136 23.67 -0.58 14.74
CA PHE A 136 22.37 -0.58 15.39
C PHE A 136 21.68 -1.93 15.22
N SER A 137 21.26 -2.53 16.34
CA SER A 137 20.40 -3.72 16.33
C SER A 137 18.96 -3.30 16.05
N ILE A 138 18.38 -3.88 15.01
CA ILE A 138 17.05 -3.57 14.51
C ILE A 138 16.19 -4.83 14.59
N THR A 139 15.09 -4.74 15.34
CA THR A 139 14.11 -5.82 15.44
C THR A 139 12.90 -5.51 14.57
N TYR A 140 12.59 -6.41 13.66
CA TYR A 140 11.43 -6.35 12.78
C TYR A 140 10.43 -7.42 13.20
N ASN A 141 9.30 -6.99 13.73
CA ASN A 141 8.24 -7.87 14.21
C ASN A 141 7.25 -8.14 13.08
N GLU A 142 7.34 -9.34 12.50
CA GLU A 142 6.39 -9.82 11.50
C GLU A 142 5.83 -11.19 11.91
N VAL A 143 4.81 -11.63 11.17
CA VAL A 143 4.24 -12.98 11.22
C VAL A 143 4.48 -13.70 9.89
N ALA A 144 4.51 -15.03 9.95
CA ALA A 144 4.66 -15.86 8.76
C ALA A 144 3.44 -15.75 7.83
N GLN A 145 3.67 -15.97 6.54
CA GLN A 145 2.61 -16.03 5.53
C GLN A 145 1.86 -17.38 5.58
N GLY A 146 0.58 -17.32 5.19
CA GLY A 146 -0.36 -18.45 5.08
C GLY A 146 0.04 -19.52 4.09
#